data_AF-A0A5B7CX83-F1
#
_entry.id   AF-A0A5B7CX83-F1
#
_cell.length_a   1.000
_cell.length_b   1.000
_cell.length_c   1.000
_cell.angle_alpha   90.00
_cell.angle_beta   90.00
_cell.angle_gamma   90.00
#
_symmetry.space_group_name_H-M   'P 1'
#
loop_
_entity.id
_entity.type
_entity.pdbx_description
1 polymer ?
#
loop_
_entity_poly.entity_id
_entity_poly.type
_entity_poly.pdbx_seq_one_letter_code
_entity_poly.pdbx_strand_id
1 'polypeptide(L)'
;MGPTSQRKGGWEGMGGKERGGKRSGGVAAATHLCYSNYIHHVIWLAVRPKQDLGCEVHAFDHDADHEHYDYRLGPTAFFHKARIGSETGYMRLLDHGGRRLSYLKMDIESEEWSVLSQILHHQNSSATLASTAQLSLEIHIELHGKSLSEKRARIASCLATLEELANLGFKLLTYEENELNPQYEDIDGAHLGLYAEILLLRTNRNSTYINPSN
;
A
#
# COMPACT_ATOMS: atom_id res chain seq x y z
N MET A 1 69.80 12.00 40.07
CA MET A 1 70.47 13.31 39.91
C MET A 1 70.07 13.86 38.56
N GLY A 2 69.29 14.94 38.52
CA GLY A 2 69.27 15.83 37.34
C GLY A 2 70.57 16.68 37.31
N PRO A 3 70.73 17.68 36.42
CA PRO A 3 69.64 18.54 35.96
C PRO A 3 69.74 19.16 34.54
N THR A 4 68.61 19.75 34.13
CA THR A 4 68.39 21.01 33.37
C THR A 4 69.16 21.37 32.08
N SER A 5 68.37 21.70 31.05
CA SER A 5 68.64 22.79 30.10
C SER A 5 67.33 23.53 29.75
N GLN A 6 67.42 24.85 29.59
CA GLN A 6 66.36 25.86 29.59
C GLN A 6 65.94 26.34 28.18
N ARG A 7 64.83 27.13 28.17
CA ARG A 7 64.39 28.20 27.23
C ARG A 7 63.38 27.78 26.14
N LYS A 8 62.42 28.59 25.68
CA LYS A 8 61.75 29.87 26.08
C LYS A 8 60.59 30.08 25.07
N GLY A 9 59.52 30.78 25.47
CA GLY A 9 58.50 31.41 24.59
C GLY A 9 57.31 30.50 24.26
N GLY A 10 56.05 30.90 24.36
CA GLY A 10 55.44 32.23 24.40
C GLY A 10 54.34 32.29 23.33
N TRP A 11 53.17 32.77 23.73
CA TRP A 11 52.01 33.25 22.95
C TRP A 11 50.78 32.35 22.74
N GLU A 12 49.67 33.00 23.07
CA GLU A 12 48.26 32.65 22.96
C GLU A 12 47.80 32.63 21.49
N GLY A 13 46.71 31.89 21.24
CA GLY A 13 46.04 31.89 19.95
C GLY A 13 44.75 31.08 19.99
N MET A 14 43.72 31.65 20.60
CA MET A 14 42.32 31.26 20.37
C MET A 14 42.04 31.32 18.87
N GLY A 15 41.55 30.21 18.31
CA GLY A 15 41.12 30.13 16.92
C GLY A 15 40.16 28.98 16.77
N GLY A 16 38.88 29.24 17.06
CA GLY A 16 37.79 28.31 16.82
C GLY A 16 37.75 27.94 15.33
N LYS A 17 37.94 26.66 15.02
CA LYS A 17 37.55 26.09 13.74
C LYS A 17 36.16 25.49 13.89
N GLU A 18 35.19 26.26 13.41
CA GLU A 18 33.86 25.79 13.03
C GLU A 18 34.01 24.52 12.20
N ARG A 19 33.55 23.38 12.74
CA ARG A 19 33.34 22.19 11.93
C ARG A 19 32.07 22.44 11.12
N GLY A 20 32.26 22.87 9.89
CA GLY A 20 31.23 22.91 8.86
C GLY A 20 30.62 21.53 8.68
N GLY A 21 29.50 21.29 9.36
CA GLY A 21 28.62 20.18 9.07
C GLY A 21 28.02 20.39 7.68
N LYS A 22 28.64 19.79 6.66
CA LYS A 22 27.96 19.53 5.39
C LYS A 22 26.82 18.57 5.70
N ARG A 23 25.64 19.11 6.01
CA ARG A 23 24.39 18.41 5.82
C ARG A 23 24.26 18.20 4.31
N SER A 24 24.67 17.03 3.84
CA SER A 24 24.20 16.49 2.57
C SER A 24 22.69 16.35 2.71
N GLY A 25 21.95 17.38 2.31
CA GLY A 25 20.54 17.29 2.02
C GLY A 25 20.38 16.36 0.83
N GLY A 26 20.44 15.07 1.09
CA GLY A 26 19.87 14.08 0.20
C GLY A 26 18.39 14.42 0.11
N VAL A 27 17.97 14.91 -1.05
CA VAL A 27 16.57 15.01 -1.40
C VAL A 27 16.05 13.58 -1.25
N ALA A 28 15.29 13.32 -0.18
CA ALA A 28 14.55 12.08 -0.06
C ALA A 28 13.64 12.03 -1.28
N ALA A 29 14.01 11.22 -2.28
CA ALA A 29 13.13 10.93 -3.39
C ALA A 29 11.81 10.47 -2.77
N ALA A 30 10.72 11.14 -3.11
CA ALA A 30 9.40 10.74 -2.67
C ALA A 30 9.07 9.43 -3.38
N THR A 31 9.54 8.32 -2.81
CA THR A 31 9.36 7.00 -3.39
C THR A 31 7.91 6.57 -3.14
N HIS A 32 7.06 6.80 -4.14
CA HIS A 32 5.67 6.41 -4.12
C HIS A 32 5.60 4.89 -4.18
N LEU A 33 5.08 4.25 -3.13
CA LEU A 33 4.87 2.81 -3.12
C LEU A 33 3.57 2.47 -3.82
N CYS A 34 3.59 1.41 -4.63
CA CYS A 34 2.42 0.84 -5.27
C CYS A 34 2.38 -0.67 -5.06
N TYR A 35 1.25 -1.18 -4.57
CA TYR A 35 1.04 -2.62 -4.38
C TYR A 35 -0.07 -3.14 -5.28
N SER A 36 0.07 -4.38 -5.74
CA SER A 36 -1.00 -5.11 -6.44
C SER A 36 -0.93 -6.61 -6.20
N ASN A 37 -2.09 -7.27 -6.16
CA ASN A 37 -2.24 -8.70 -5.86
C ASN A 37 -2.52 -9.61 -7.06
N TYR A 38 -2.38 -9.10 -8.29
CA TYR A 38 -2.52 -9.92 -9.49
C TYR A 38 -1.73 -9.34 -10.66
N ILE A 39 -1.27 -10.19 -11.59
CA ILE A 39 -0.36 -9.77 -12.68
C ILE A 39 -1.09 -9.48 -13.99
N HIS A 40 -2.10 -10.26 -14.35
CA HIS A 40 -2.54 -10.37 -15.75
C HIS A 40 -2.98 -9.03 -16.37
N HIS A 41 -3.61 -8.14 -15.60
CA HIS A 41 -4.01 -6.80 -16.06
C HIS A 41 -3.21 -5.64 -15.46
N VAL A 42 -2.36 -5.90 -14.47
CA VAL A 42 -1.77 -4.84 -13.63
C VAL A 42 -0.39 -4.40 -14.12
N ILE A 43 0.43 -5.31 -14.67
CA ILE A 43 1.78 -4.93 -15.14
C ILE A 43 1.71 -3.89 -16.26
N TRP A 44 0.70 -3.95 -17.12
CA TRP A 44 0.59 -3.03 -18.25
C TRP A 44 -0.11 -1.71 -17.90
N LEU A 45 -1.17 -1.73 -17.09
CA LEU A 45 -1.98 -0.53 -16.79
C LEU A 45 -1.53 0.21 -15.52
N ALA A 46 -0.98 -0.50 -14.53
CA ALA A 46 -0.61 0.10 -13.25
C ALA A 46 0.90 0.19 -13.00
N VAL A 47 1.72 -0.72 -13.57
CA VAL A 47 3.17 -0.75 -13.29
C VAL A 47 3.95 0.19 -14.22
N ARG A 48 3.79 0.10 -15.56
CA ARG A 48 4.55 0.95 -16.49
C ARG A 48 4.33 2.46 -16.29
N PRO A 49 3.09 2.98 -16.23
CA PRO A 49 2.89 4.42 -16.05
C PRO A 49 3.44 4.93 -14.71
N LYS A 50 3.48 4.08 -13.67
CA LYS A 50 3.95 4.47 -12.34
C LYS A 50 5.47 4.36 -12.20
N GLN A 51 6.10 3.44 -12.91
CA GLN A 51 7.56 3.40 -13.06
C GLN A 51 8.06 4.69 -13.71
N ASP A 52 7.38 5.18 -14.75
CA ASP A 52 7.71 6.44 -15.42
C ASP A 52 7.57 7.66 -14.49
N LEU A 53 6.75 7.54 -13.44
CA LEU A 53 6.58 8.54 -12.39
C LEU A 53 7.58 8.37 -11.22
N GLY A 54 8.51 7.41 -11.31
CA GLY A 54 9.51 7.13 -10.27
C GLY A 54 8.97 6.36 -9.07
N CYS A 55 7.81 5.70 -9.19
CA CYS A 55 7.27 4.85 -8.14
C CYS A 55 8.10 3.57 -7.98
N GLU A 56 8.16 3.10 -6.74
CA GLU A 56 8.58 1.76 -6.41
C GLU A 56 7.34 0.86 -6.37
N VAL A 57 7.34 -0.19 -7.18
CA VAL A 57 6.14 -1.01 -7.44
C VAL A 57 6.40 -2.44 -7.03
N HIS A 58 5.51 -3.00 -6.24
CA HIS A 58 5.57 -4.38 -5.76
C HIS A 58 4.29 -5.10 -6.14
N ALA A 59 4.42 -6.17 -6.91
CA ALA A 59 3.32 -7.08 -7.22
C ALA A 59 3.49 -8.37 -6.41
N PHE A 60 2.40 -8.91 -5.90
CA PHE A 60 2.37 -10.12 -5.09
C PHE A 60 1.42 -11.10 -5.74
N ASP A 61 1.91 -12.27 -6.07
CA ASP A 61 1.08 -13.38 -6.51
C ASP A 61 1.85 -14.68 -6.28
N HIS A 62 1.15 -15.74 -5.92
CA HIS A 62 1.74 -17.06 -5.70
C HIS A 62 1.32 -18.08 -6.78
N ASP A 63 0.60 -17.66 -7.82
CA ASP A 63 0.08 -18.56 -8.84
C ASP A 63 1.20 -19.29 -9.60
N ALA A 64 0.97 -20.57 -9.87
CA ALA A 64 1.89 -21.43 -10.61
C ALA A 64 2.10 -20.89 -12.05
N ASP A 65 1.06 -20.29 -12.62
CA ASP A 65 1.12 -19.67 -13.95
C ASP A 65 2.12 -18.50 -14.01
N HIS A 66 2.48 -17.95 -12.85
CA HIS A 66 3.41 -16.84 -12.68
C HIS A 66 4.81 -17.27 -12.20
N GLU A 67 5.11 -18.56 -12.17
CA GLU A 67 6.43 -19.06 -11.77
C GLU A 67 7.56 -18.58 -12.69
N HIS A 68 7.25 -18.25 -13.94
CA HIS A 68 8.23 -17.80 -14.93
C HIS A 68 8.66 -16.34 -14.74
N TYR A 69 7.99 -15.55 -13.89
CA TYR A 69 8.40 -14.17 -13.62
C TYR A 69 9.61 -14.11 -12.69
N ASP A 70 10.60 -13.31 -13.10
CA ASP A 70 11.73 -12.93 -12.27
C ASP A 70 11.28 -11.99 -11.15
N TYR A 71 11.99 -12.05 -10.01
CA TYR A 71 11.78 -11.14 -8.88
C TYR A 71 11.86 -9.66 -9.29
N ARG A 72 12.70 -9.31 -10.26
CA ARG A 72 12.89 -7.93 -10.71
C ARG A 72 12.35 -7.75 -12.12
N LEU A 73 11.22 -7.06 -12.23
CA LEU A 73 10.57 -6.76 -13.51
C LEU A 73 11.13 -5.48 -14.17
N GLY A 74 11.83 -4.64 -13.40
CA GLY A 74 12.43 -3.41 -13.90
C GLY A 74 13.30 -2.69 -12.86
N PRO A 75 13.73 -1.45 -13.13
CA PRO A 75 14.58 -0.69 -12.21
C PRO A 75 13.95 -0.51 -10.82
N THR A 76 12.64 -0.27 -10.78
CA THR A 76 11.85 0.00 -9.57
C THR A 76 10.61 -0.88 -9.43
N ALA A 77 10.52 -1.99 -10.18
CA ALA A 77 9.41 -2.95 -10.04
C ALA A 77 9.87 -4.34 -9.66
N PHE A 78 9.14 -4.91 -8.70
CA PHE A 78 9.45 -6.16 -8.06
C PHE A 78 8.22 -7.06 -8.04
N PHE A 79 8.43 -8.35 -8.27
CA PHE A 79 7.42 -9.39 -8.18
C PHE A 79 7.76 -10.35 -7.04
N HIS A 80 6.80 -10.57 -6.16
CA HIS A 80 6.93 -11.39 -4.96
C HIS A 80 6.04 -12.61 -5.11
N LYS A 81 6.65 -13.80 -5.07
CA LYS A 81 5.96 -15.09 -5.11
C LYS A 81 5.32 -15.43 -3.77
N ALA A 82 4.38 -14.60 -3.32
CA ALA A 82 3.78 -14.69 -2.00
C ALA A 82 2.33 -14.19 -2.03
N ARG A 83 1.45 -14.83 -1.24
CA ARG A 83 0.13 -14.28 -0.93
C ARG A 83 0.26 -13.24 0.17
N ILE A 84 -0.44 -12.13 0.03
CA ILE A 84 -0.60 -11.17 1.12
C ILE A 84 -1.67 -11.73 2.07
N GLY A 85 -1.23 -12.21 3.24
CA GLY A 85 -2.10 -12.73 4.29
C GLY A 85 -2.09 -11.86 5.56
N SER A 86 -2.99 -12.16 6.48
CA SER A 86 -3.18 -11.46 7.77
C SER A 86 -1.93 -11.39 8.65
N GLU A 87 -1.04 -12.39 8.59
CA GLU A 87 0.08 -12.51 9.54
C GLU A 87 1.29 -11.61 9.26
N THR A 88 1.48 -11.17 8.01
CA THR A 88 2.65 -10.35 7.62
C THR A 88 2.21 -9.12 6.85
N GLY A 89 2.19 -7.97 7.52
CA GLY A 89 2.06 -6.69 6.82
C GLY A 89 3.22 -6.53 5.84
N TYR A 90 2.94 -6.47 4.54
CA TYR A 90 3.96 -6.39 3.48
C TYR A 90 4.87 -5.16 3.64
N MET A 91 4.35 -4.08 4.24
CA MET A 91 5.16 -2.91 4.57
C MET A 91 6.28 -3.27 5.53
N ARG A 92 6.07 -4.21 6.46
CA ARG A 92 7.14 -4.69 7.35
C ARG A 92 8.04 -5.70 6.65
N LEU A 93 7.47 -6.60 5.84
CA LEU A 93 8.23 -7.60 5.08
C LEU A 93 9.27 -6.95 4.16
N LEU A 94 8.93 -5.81 3.57
CA LEU A 94 9.78 -5.07 2.64
C LEU A 94 10.58 -3.94 3.31
N ASP A 95 10.57 -3.84 4.64
CA ASP A 95 11.20 -2.75 5.39
C ASP A 95 10.71 -1.34 4.98
N HIS A 96 9.44 -1.27 4.60
CA HIS A 96 8.70 -0.06 4.26
C HIS A 96 7.86 0.48 5.43
N GLY A 97 8.09 -0.01 6.65
CA GLY A 97 7.42 0.44 7.86
C GLY A 97 7.49 1.96 8.00
N GLY A 98 6.36 2.60 8.30
CA GLY A 98 6.27 4.07 8.45
C GLY A 98 6.29 4.86 7.14
N ARG A 99 6.50 4.23 5.97
CA ARG A 99 6.34 4.88 4.67
C ARG A 99 4.86 5.02 4.34
N ARG A 100 4.51 6.11 3.66
CA ARG A 100 3.17 6.31 3.11
C ARG A 100 3.00 5.45 1.86
N LEU A 101 1.95 4.65 1.83
CA LEU A 101 1.57 3.94 0.62
C LEU A 101 0.79 4.87 -0.31
N SER A 102 1.28 5.10 -1.52
CA SER A 102 0.62 6.03 -2.45
C SER A 102 -0.58 5.40 -3.13
N TYR A 103 -0.50 4.10 -3.44
CA TYR A 103 -1.56 3.38 -4.13
C TYR A 103 -1.54 1.89 -3.79
N LEU A 104 -2.69 1.33 -3.46
CA LEU A 104 -2.91 -0.11 -3.31
C LEU A 104 -3.97 -0.52 -4.33
N LYS A 105 -3.71 -1.52 -5.17
CA LYS A 105 -4.74 -2.22 -5.95
C LYS A 105 -4.94 -3.60 -5.34
N MET A 106 -6.18 -4.00 -5.10
CA MET A 106 -6.53 -5.36 -4.75
C MET A 106 -7.48 -5.92 -5.79
N ASP A 107 -7.07 -7.04 -6.33
CA ASP A 107 -7.73 -7.85 -7.34
C ASP A 107 -7.25 -9.26 -6.97
N ILE A 108 -8.13 -10.05 -6.36
CA ILE A 108 -7.79 -11.32 -5.68
C ILE A 108 -8.87 -12.35 -5.95
N GLU A 109 -9.46 -12.33 -7.14
CA GLU A 109 -10.39 -13.36 -7.64
C GLU A 109 -11.42 -13.81 -6.58
N SER A 110 -12.38 -12.94 -6.28
CA SER A 110 -13.50 -13.19 -5.35
C SER A 110 -13.18 -13.21 -3.85
N GLU A 111 -11.90 -13.09 -3.47
CA GLU A 111 -11.46 -13.03 -2.07
C GLU A 111 -11.25 -11.59 -1.54
N GLU A 112 -11.55 -10.56 -2.32
CA GLU A 112 -11.21 -9.16 -1.99
C GLU A 112 -11.87 -8.72 -0.68
N TRP A 113 -13.13 -9.09 -0.47
CA TRP A 113 -13.87 -8.75 0.75
C TRP A 113 -13.29 -9.43 1.99
N SER A 114 -12.88 -10.70 1.85
CA SER A 114 -12.30 -11.48 2.95
C SER A 114 -10.94 -10.90 3.34
N VAL A 115 -10.07 -10.65 2.36
CA VAL A 115 -8.74 -10.07 2.57
C VAL A 115 -8.85 -8.66 3.12
N LEU A 116 -9.72 -7.83 2.56
CA LEU A 116 -9.93 -6.45 3.02
C LEU A 116 -10.44 -6.41 4.47
N SER A 117 -11.40 -7.26 4.84
CA SER A 117 -11.86 -7.38 6.23
C SER A 117 -10.72 -7.79 7.17
N GLN A 118 -9.91 -8.77 6.77
CA GLN A 118 -8.76 -9.20 7.57
C GLN A 118 -7.74 -8.06 7.75
N ILE A 119 -7.46 -7.29 6.70
CA ILE A 119 -6.55 -6.14 6.78
C ILE A 119 -7.11 -5.07 7.73
N LEU A 120 -8.41 -4.80 7.70
CA LEU A 120 -9.07 -3.84 8.58
C LEU A 120 -8.99 -4.24 10.06
N HIS A 121 -9.20 -5.52 10.39
CA HIS A 121 -9.29 -5.98 11.78
C HIS A 121 -7.95 -6.44 12.38
N HIS A 122 -6.94 -6.74 11.57
CA HIS A 122 -5.65 -7.19 12.07
C HIS A 122 -4.74 -6.00 12.42
N GLN A 123 -4.26 -5.93 13.68
CA GLN A 123 -3.52 -4.76 14.21
C GLN A 123 -2.29 -4.36 13.38
N ASN A 124 -1.58 -5.33 12.81
CA ASN A 124 -0.39 -5.07 11.99
C ASN A 124 -0.74 -4.65 10.55
N SER A 125 -1.93 -5.01 10.08
CA SER A 125 -2.37 -4.80 8.70
C SER A 125 -3.23 -3.54 8.58
N SER A 126 -3.92 -3.12 9.64
CA SER A 126 -4.68 -1.86 9.67
C SER A 126 -3.78 -0.64 9.47
N ALA A 127 -2.53 -0.69 9.96
CA ALA A 127 -1.50 0.31 9.71
C ALA A 127 -1.20 0.48 8.21
N THR A 128 -1.34 -0.58 7.43
CA THR A 128 -1.13 -0.57 5.99
C THR A 128 -2.21 0.25 5.29
N LEU A 129 -3.49 -0.03 5.57
CA LEU A 129 -4.57 0.81 5.04
C LEU A 129 -4.46 2.24 5.58
N ALA A 130 -4.06 2.41 6.84
CA ALA A 130 -3.86 3.73 7.45
C ALA A 130 -2.81 4.59 6.73
N SER A 131 -1.78 3.98 6.15
CA SER A 131 -0.75 4.68 5.37
C SER A 131 -1.11 4.82 3.89
N THR A 132 -2.22 4.22 3.43
CA THR A 132 -2.63 4.18 2.01
C THR A 132 -3.38 5.44 1.60
N ALA A 133 -2.91 6.11 0.55
CA ALA A 133 -3.52 7.31 0.00
C ALA A 133 -4.66 7.01 -0.98
N GLN A 134 -4.48 5.99 -1.82
CA GLN A 134 -5.43 5.57 -2.85
C GLN A 134 -5.58 4.06 -2.80
N LEU A 135 -6.81 3.59 -2.92
CA LEU A 135 -7.14 2.18 -2.93
C LEU A 135 -8.02 1.87 -4.14
N SER A 136 -7.55 1.02 -5.06
CA SER A 136 -8.35 0.42 -6.11
C SER A 136 -8.75 -0.99 -5.68
N LEU A 137 -10.02 -1.34 -5.87
CA LEU A 137 -10.57 -2.65 -5.57
C LEU A 137 -11.30 -3.15 -6.80
N GLU A 138 -10.97 -4.35 -7.25
CA GLU A 138 -11.86 -5.13 -8.09
C GLU A 138 -12.88 -5.82 -7.19
N ILE A 139 -14.15 -5.51 -7.40
CA ILE A 139 -15.26 -6.01 -6.61
C ILE A 139 -15.81 -7.23 -7.33
N HIS A 140 -15.83 -8.34 -6.60
CA HIS A 140 -16.56 -9.54 -6.98
C HIS A 140 -17.62 -9.86 -5.91
N ILE A 141 -18.91 -9.79 -6.25
CA ILE A 141 -20.01 -10.15 -5.34
C ILE A 141 -20.67 -11.44 -5.81
N GLU A 142 -20.25 -12.57 -5.24
CA GLU A 142 -20.83 -13.88 -5.55
C GLU A 142 -22.23 -14.05 -4.93
N LEU A 143 -23.28 -13.99 -5.77
CA LEU A 143 -24.68 -14.13 -5.32
C LEU A 143 -25.42 -15.31 -5.94
N HIS A 144 -24.89 -15.93 -6.99
CA HIS A 144 -25.57 -17.03 -7.69
C HIS A 144 -25.86 -18.23 -6.78
N GLY A 145 -27.04 -18.82 -6.96
CA GLY A 145 -27.50 -19.99 -6.19
C GLY A 145 -27.85 -19.71 -4.72
N LYS A 146 -27.65 -18.49 -4.21
CA LYS A 146 -27.99 -18.11 -2.84
C LYS A 146 -29.46 -17.74 -2.69
N SER A 147 -30.04 -18.00 -1.53
CA SER A 147 -31.36 -17.48 -1.13
C SER A 147 -31.36 -15.95 -1.00
N LEU A 148 -32.53 -15.32 -1.05
CA LEU A 148 -32.64 -13.86 -0.88
C LEU A 148 -32.05 -13.38 0.45
N SER A 149 -32.26 -14.14 1.54
CA SER A 149 -31.67 -13.83 2.85
C SER A 149 -30.14 -13.86 2.83
N GLU A 150 -29.54 -14.85 2.15
CA GLU A 150 -28.09 -14.97 2.03
C GLU A 150 -27.51 -13.87 1.14
N LYS A 151 -28.21 -13.50 0.05
CA LYS A 151 -27.82 -12.37 -0.80
C LYS A 151 -27.79 -11.07 -0.01
N ARG A 152 -28.86 -10.78 0.75
CA ARG A 152 -28.92 -9.60 1.62
C ARG A 152 -27.81 -9.58 2.67
N ALA A 153 -27.55 -10.72 3.31
CA ALA A 153 -26.48 -10.84 4.30
C ALA A 153 -25.10 -10.56 3.67
N ARG A 154 -24.85 -11.09 2.46
CA ARG A 154 -23.59 -10.85 1.74
C ARG A 154 -23.42 -9.37 1.39
N ILE A 155 -24.45 -8.73 0.85
CA ILE A 155 -24.41 -7.30 0.49
C ILE A 155 -24.20 -6.43 1.74
N ALA A 156 -24.92 -6.72 2.82
CA ALA A 156 -24.75 -6.02 4.09
C ALA A 156 -23.30 -6.13 4.61
N SER A 157 -22.68 -7.31 4.48
CA SER A 157 -21.28 -7.50 4.83
C SER A 157 -20.33 -6.67 3.97
N CYS A 158 -20.54 -6.61 2.65
CA CYS A 158 -19.74 -5.79 1.74
C CYS A 158 -19.88 -4.29 2.06
N LEU A 159 -21.11 -3.83 2.30
CA LEU A 159 -21.39 -2.44 2.69
C LEU A 159 -20.71 -2.06 4.01
N ALA A 160 -20.76 -2.94 5.02
CA ALA A 160 -20.08 -2.70 6.29
C ALA A 160 -18.56 -2.51 6.11
N THR A 161 -17.93 -3.31 5.24
CA THR A 161 -16.51 -3.14 4.89
C THR A 161 -16.24 -1.78 4.21
N LEU A 162 -17.13 -1.33 3.31
CA LEU A 162 -17.00 -0.01 2.67
C LEU A 162 -17.20 1.13 3.68
N GLU A 163 -18.11 0.98 4.65
CA GLU A 163 -18.31 1.95 5.73
C GLU A 163 -17.08 2.06 6.63
N GLU A 164 -16.41 0.95 6.94
CA GLU A 164 -15.14 0.97 7.66
C GLU A 164 -14.04 1.71 6.90
N LEU A 165 -13.94 1.50 5.58
CA LEU A 165 -13.03 2.28 4.73
C LEU A 165 -13.40 3.78 4.74
N ALA A 166 -14.69 4.10 4.70
CA ALA A 166 -15.15 5.49 4.81
C ALA A 166 -14.76 6.12 6.16
N ASN A 167 -14.86 5.36 7.26
CA ASN A 167 -14.40 5.78 8.59
C ASN A 167 -12.88 6.02 8.65
N LEU A 168 -12.10 5.29 7.85
CA LEU A 168 -10.67 5.55 7.64
C LEU A 168 -10.38 6.76 6.72
N GLY A 169 -11.42 7.44 6.23
CA GLY A 169 -11.34 8.65 5.44
C GLY A 169 -11.22 8.42 3.94
N PHE A 170 -11.46 7.19 3.45
CA PHE A 170 -11.59 6.93 2.02
C PHE A 170 -12.94 7.43 1.50
N LYS A 171 -12.94 7.92 0.26
CA LYS A 171 -14.14 8.31 -0.47
C LYS A 171 -14.10 7.71 -1.87
N LEU A 172 -15.26 7.28 -2.36
CA LEU A 172 -15.40 6.82 -3.74
C LEU A 172 -15.08 7.96 -4.71
N LEU A 173 -14.15 7.69 -5.62
CA LEU A 173 -13.74 8.60 -6.68
C LEU A 173 -14.29 8.13 -8.03
N THR A 174 -14.12 6.85 -8.35
CA THR A 174 -14.68 6.23 -9.57
C THR A 174 -15.29 4.87 -9.25
N TYR A 175 -16.27 4.49 -10.07
CA TYR A 175 -16.92 3.19 -10.11
C TYR A 175 -17.08 2.85 -11.59
N GLU A 176 -16.57 1.69 -11.99
CA GLU A 176 -16.58 1.22 -13.37
C GLU A 176 -17.07 -0.22 -13.37
N GLU A 177 -18.22 -0.48 -14.01
CA GLU A 177 -18.71 -1.86 -14.16
C GLU A 177 -17.77 -2.66 -15.06
N ASN A 178 -17.72 -3.97 -14.86
CA ASN A 178 -16.98 -4.85 -15.75
C ASN A 178 -17.70 -4.94 -17.11
N GLU A 179 -17.30 -4.10 -18.08
CA GLU A 179 -17.90 -4.07 -19.42
C GLU A 179 -17.63 -5.34 -20.24
N LEU A 180 -16.56 -6.08 -19.92
CA LEU A 180 -16.15 -7.28 -20.66
C LEU A 180 -16.95 -8.52 -20.23
N ASN A 181 -17.25 -8.61 -18.94
CA ASN A 181 -18.03 -9.70 -18.36
C ASN A 181 -19.05 -9.13 -17.36
N PRO A 182 -20.08 -8.42 -17.85
CA PRO A 182 -21.05 -7.81 -16.97
C PRO A 182 -21.91 -8.90 -16.32
N GLN A 183 -21.94 -8.89 -14.98
CA GLN A 183 -22.74 -9.80 -14.17
C GLN A 183 -23.69 -8.98 -13.31
N TYR A 184 -24.95 -9.39 -13.27
CA TYR A 184 -26.00 -8.68 -12.54
C TYR A 184 -26.88 -9.63 -11.76
N GLU A 185 -27.47 -9.12 -10.69
CA GLU A 185 -28.49 -9.84 -9.94
C GLU A 185 -29.61 -8.86 -9.55
N ASP A 186 -30.86 -9.32 -9.65
CA ASP A 186 -32.02 -8.57 -9.18
C ASP A 186 -32.29 -8.88 -7.71
N ILE A 187 -32.30 -7.85 -6.88
CA ILE A 187 -32.42 -7.96 -5.43
C ILE A 187 -33.40 -6.91 -4.96
N ASP A 188 -34.57 -7.36 -4.50
CA ASP A 188 -35.64 -6.47 -4.06
C ASP A 188 -36.06 -5.43 -5.11
N GLY A 189 -35.97 -5.80 -6.40
CA GLY A 189 -36.28 -4.92 -7.53
C GLY A 189 -35.17 -3.94 -7.90
N ALA A 190 -34.02 -3.98 -7.21
CA ALA A 190 -32.81 -3.27 -7.61
C ALA A 190 -31.94 -4.16 -8.49
N HIS A 191 -31.43 -3.59 -9.58
CA HIS A 191 -30.47 -4.25 -10.47
C HIS A 191 -29.05 -3.93 -9.99
N LEU A 192 -28.34 -4.95 -9.50
CA LEU A 192 -27.01 -4.77 -8.90
C LEU A 192 -25.93 -5.37 -9.79
N GLY A 193 -24.96 -4.56 -10.22
CA GLY A 193 -23.72 -5.04 -10.82
C GLY A 193 -22.88 -5.80 -9.81
N LEU A 194 -22.56 -7.06 -10.12
CA LEU A 194 -21.78 -7.93 -9.24
C LEU A 194 -20.29 -7.71 -9.37
N TYR A 195 -19.84 -7.29 -10.56
CA TYR A 195 -18.44 -7.09 -10.93
C TYR A 195 -18.17 -5.64 -11.32
N ALA A 196 -17.23 -4.99 -10.63
CA ALA A 196 -16.86 -3.60 -10.89
C ALA A 196 -15.45 -3.28 -10.36
N GLU A 197 -14.75 -2.33 -10.95
CA GLU A 197 -13.58 -1.70 -10.33
C GLU A 197 -13.99 -0.39 -9.65
N ILE A 198 -13.57 -0.20 -8.40
CA ILE A 198 -13.73 1.07 -7.68
C ILE A 198 -12.39 1.67 -7.33
N LEU A 199 -12.32 3.00 -7.41
CA LEU A 199 -11.19 3.76 -6.90
C LEU A 199 -11.63 4.61 -5.71
N LEU A 200 -10.92 4.45 -4.60
CA LEU A 200 -11.13 5.16 -3.36
C LEU A 200 -9.94 6.09 -3.08
N LEU A 201 -10.24 7.35 -2.73
CA LEU A 201 -9.24 8.35 -2.36
C LEU A 201 -9.37 8.70 -0.88
N ARG A 202 -8.26 8.68 -0.14
CA ARG A 202 -8.22 9.14 1.25
C ARG A 202 -8.20 10.67 1.30
N THR A 203 -9.26 11.27 1.85
CA THR A 203 -9.37 12.74 1.93
C THR A 203 -8.87 13.33 3.24
N ASN A 204 -8.73 12.52 4.30
CA ASN A 204 -8.27 13.00 5.59
C ASN A 204 -6.74 13.06 5.61
N ARG A 205 -6.19 14.26 5.36
CA ARG A 205 -4.73 14.51 5.42
C ARG A 205 -4.17 14.62 6.85
N ASN A 206 -5.02 14.64 7.87
CA ASN A 206 -4.66 14.98 9.25
C ASN A 206 -4.49 13.81 10.22
N SER A 207 -4.35 12.57 9.75
CA SER A 207 -3.81 11.53 10.64
C SER A 207 -2.30 11.75 10.75
N THR A 208 -1.90 12.55 11.73
CA THR A 208 -0.59 12.41 12.35
C THR A 208 -0.42 10.93 12.67
N TYR A 209 0.44 10.26 11.91
CA TYR A 209 1.05 9.01 12.35
C TYR A 209 1.73 9.34 13.68
N ILE A 210 1.06 9.07 14.79
CA ILE A 210 1.72 9.02 16.09
C ILE A 210 2.63 7.82 15.96
N ASN A 211 3.93 8.06 15.79
CA ASN A 211 4.94 7.05 16.04
C ASN A 211 4.60 6.44 17.41
N PRO A 212 4.28 5.14 17.52
CA PRO A 212 4.41 4.49 18.81
C PRO A 212 5.90 4.59 19.15
N SER A 213 6.22 5.53 20.02
CA SER A 213 7.55 5.81 20.51
C SER A 213 8.17 4.54 21.10
N ASN A 214 9.39 4.23 20.63
CA ASN A 214 10.46 3.39 21.19
C ASN A 214 10.09 2.18 22.06
#